data_AF-A0A6H1MNM1-F1
#
_entry.id   AF-A0A6H1MNM1-F1
#
_cell.length_a   1.000
_cell.length_b   1.000
_cell.length_c   1.000
_cell.angle_alpha   90.00
_cell.angle_beta   90.00
_cell.angle_gamma   90.00
#
_symmetry.space_group_name_H-M   'P 1'
#
loop_
_entity.id
_entity.type
_entity.pdbx_description
1 polymer ?
#
loop_
_entity_poly.entity_id
_entity_poly.type
_entity_poly.pdbx_seq_one_letter_code
_entity_poly.pdbx_strand_id
1 'polypeptide(L)'
;MNSWDSDLAYQAVVRAFVDGDPLDQAGGALDVRAVVAGIRADAKDGFLLEEVPWERFPDGLSVREVMERLRSGEAPAVRGALDSLIGLCADDMRASVAPTVPFLIRIGADPEARHRAGALAMTAEVARFRLPGCVLACRHAAVPQR
;
A
#
# COMPACT_ATOMS: atom_id res chain seq x y z
N MET A 1 -21.44 2.56 13.58
CA MET A 1 -20.14 3.24 13.69
C MET A 1 -19.16 2.20 14.17
N ASN A 2 -18.38 1.64 13.25
CA ASN A 2 -17.41 0.60 13.60
C ASN A 2 -16.18 1.35 14.14
N SER A 3 -15.90 1.12 15.42
CA SER A 3 -14.88 1.83 16.18
C SER A 3 -13.49 1.34 15.73
N TRP A 4 -12.93 2.00 14.73
CA TRP A 4 -11.52 1.86 14.32
C TRP A 4 -10.56 2.04 15.50
N ASP A 5 -10.97 2.77 16.54
CA ASP A 5 -10.26 2.94 17.82
C ASP A 5 -10.17 1.63 18.66
N SER A 6 -10.97 0.62 18.31
CA SER A 6 -10.94 -0.72 18.93
C SER A 6 -10.17 -1.76 18.12
N ASP A 7 -9.65 -1.39 16.95
CA ASP A 7 -8.78 -2.26 16.15
C ASP A 7 -7.44 -2.43 16.88
N LEU A 8 -7.06 -3.68 17.17
CA LEU A 8 -5.83 -4.01 17.88
C LEU A 8 -4.57 -3.61 17.10
N ALA A 9 -4.61 -3.67 15.77
CA ALA A 9 -3.50 -3.22 14.92
C ALA A 9 -3.35 -1.70 15.01
N TYR A 10 -4.48 -0.97 14.97
CA TYR A 10 -4.48 0.47 15.16
C TYR A 10 -3.95 0.86 16.54
N GLN A 11 -4.42 0.22 17.61
CA GLN A 11 -3.93 0.47 18.98
C GLN A 11 -2.44 0.15 19.14
N ALA A 12 -1.96 -0.94 18.53
CA ALA A 12 -0.54 -1.28 18.55
C ALA A 12 0.31 -0.21 17.85
N VAL A 13 -0.14 0.29 16.70
CA VAL A 13 0.52 1.37 15.96
C VAL A 13 0.51 2.68 16.77
N VAL A 14 -0.62 3.06 17.37
CA VAL A 14 -0.69 4.26 18.22
C VAL A 14 0.31 4.16 19.37
N ARG A 15 0.32 3.04 20.10
CA ARG A 15 1.28 2.85 21.20
C ARG A 15 2.73 2.89 20.75
N ALA A 16 3.03 2.34 19.57
CA ALA A 16 4.41 2.25 19.08
C ALA A 16 4.95 3.56 18.51
N PHE A 17 4.11 4.39 17.88
CA PHE A 17 4.55 5.55 17.10
C PHE A 17 4.02 6.90 17.61
N VAL A 18 2.91 6.92 18.35
CA VAL A 18 2.36 8.14 18.99
C VAL A 18 2.84 8.23 20.43
N ASP A 19 2.74 7.12 21.17
CA ASP A 19 3.13 7.08 22.59
C ASP A 19 4.58 6.64 22.81
N GLY A 20 5.24 6.12 21.76
CA GLY A 20 6.61 5.59 21.78
C GLY A 20 7.55 6.27 20.80
N ASP A 21 8.83 5.90 20.83
CA ASP A 21 9.81 6.34 19.83
C ASP A 21 9.70 5.46 18.56
N PRO A 22 9.38 6.04 17.38
CA PRO A 22 9.37 5.31 16.12
C PRO A 22 10.65 4.52 15.82
N LEU A 23 11.80 4.96 16.32
CA LEU A 23 13.09 4.30 16.11
C LEU A 23 13.18 2.96 16.85
N ASP A 24 12.44 2.77 17.94
CA ASP A 24 12.39 1.48 18.65
C ASP A 24 11.75 0.37 17.80
N GLN A 25 10.98 0.75 16.78
CA GLN A 25 10.36 -0.18 15.86
C GLN A 25 11.26 -0.56 14.69
N ALA A 26 12.41 0.11 14.50
CA ALA A 26 13.29 -0.13 13.36
C ALA A 26 13.78 -1.58 13.31
N GLY A 27 13.59 -2.24 12.16
CA GLY A 27 13.89 -3.67 12.00
C GLY A 27 12.88 -4.62 12.65
N GLY A 28 11.88 -4.10 13.35
CA GLY A 28 10.86 -4.87 14.09
C GLY A 28 9.63 -5.26 13.27
N ALA A 29 8.63 -5.81 13.95
CA ALA A 29 7.42 -6.33 13.33
C ALA A 29 6.52 -5.25 12.69
N LEU A 30 6.66 -3.99 13.10
CA LEU A 30 5.94 -2.83 12.57
C LEU A 30 6.78 -1.98 11.59
N ASP A 31 8.07 -2.29 11.41
CA ASP A 31 8.87 -1.65 10.36
C ASP A 31 8.52 -2.24 9.00
N VAL A 32 7.79 -1.46 8.19
CA VAL A 32 7.42 -1.81 6.81
C VAL A 32 8.60 -2.33 6.00
N ARG A 33 9.80 -1.76 6.17
CA ARG A 33 10.98 -2.19 5.40
C ARG A 33 11.40 -3.60 5.80
N ALA A 34 11.38 -3.88 7.11
CA ALA A 34 11.70 -5.21 7.64
C ALA A 34 10.64 -6.24 7.19
N VAL A 35 9.37 -5.88 7.24
CA VAL A 35 8.27 -6.74 6.76
C VAL A 35 8.42 -7.03 5.26
N VAL A 36 8.58 -6.01 4.42
CA VAL A 36 8.73 -6.17 2.97
C VAL A 36 9.98 -6.99 2.60
N ALA A 37 11.09 -6.77 3.32
CA ALA A 37 12.32 -7.55 3.16
C ALA A 37 12.13 -9.01 3.57
N GLY A 38 11.32 -9.27 4.61
CA GLY A 38 11.01 -10.61 5.11
C GLY A 38 10.08 -11.44 4.21
N ILE A 39 9.30 -10.80 3.32
CA ILE A 39 8.46 -11.54 2.36
C ILE A 39 9.39 -12.33 1.42
N ARG A 40 9.21 -13.65 1.37
CA ARG A 40 10.01 -14.56 0.55
C ARG A 40 9.87 -14.25 -0.94
N ALA A 41 10.91 -14.54 -1.72
CA ALA A 41 10.89 -14.32 -3.16
C ALA A 41 9.80 -15.14 -3.87
N ASP A 42 9.63 -16.41 -3.51
CA ASP A 42 8.59 -17.28 -4.05
C ASP A 42 7.18 -16.83 -3.69
N ALA A 43 6.98 -16.24 -2.51
CA ALA A 43 5.71 -15.61 -2.14
C ALA A 43 5.39 -14.42 -3.06
N LYS A 44 6.37 -13.58 -3.37
CA LYS A 44 6.21 -12.44 -4.31
C LYS A 44 5.89 -12.93 -5.72
N ASP A 45 6.58 -13.98 -6.17
CA ASP A 45 6.47 -14.51 -7.53
C ASP A 45 5.17 -15.29 -7.75
N GLY A 46 4.73 -16.05 -6.74
CA GLY A 46 3.47 -16.81 -6.75
C GLY A 46 2.24 -16.00 -6.35
N PHE A 47 2.42 -14.72 -6.00
CA PHE A 47 1.34 -13.87 -5.48
C PHE A 47 0.66 -14.47 -4.24
N LEU A 48 1.46 -15.00 -3.32
CA LEU A 48 1.01 -15.63 -2.06
C LEU A 48 0.75 -14.55 -1.01
N LEU A 49 -0.41 -13.92 -1.09
CA LEU A 49 -0.78 -12.81 -0.21
C LEU A 49 -0.91 -13.26 1.26
N GLU A 50 -1.26 -14.51 1.52
CA GLU A 50 -1.36 -15.09 2.86
C GLU A 50 -0.05 -15.11 3.65
N GLU A 51 1.09 -15.03 2.98
CA GLU A 51 2.43 -15.01 3.60
C GLU A 51 2.82 -13.62 4.13
N VAL A 52 2.00 -12.60 3.85
CA VAL A 52 2.21 -11.23 4.33
C VAL A 52 1.44 -11.03 5.64
N PRO A 53 2.07 -10.50 6.71
CA PRO A 53 1.41 -10.29 8.00
C PRO A 53 0.56 -9.01 7.99
N TRP A 54 -0.52 -9.04 7.20
CA TRP A 54 -1.43 -7.91 6.99
C TRP A 54 -2.03 -7.37 8.28
N GLU A 55 -2.30 -8.25 9.24
CA GLU A 55 -2.89 -7.93 10.55
C GLU A 55 -2.03 -6.99 11.41
N ARG A 56 -0.78 -6.73 11.01
CA ARG A 56 0.12 -5.80 11.70
C ARG A 56 -0.09 -4.34 11.32
N PHE A 57 -0.86 -4.09 10.25
CA PHE A 57 -1.09 -2.75 9.74
C PHE A 57 -2.57 -2.40 9.82
N PRO A 58 -2.92 -1.15 10.17
CA PRO A 58 -4.30 -0.68 10.12
C PRO A 58 -4.90 -0.91 8.73
N ASP A 59 -6.11 -1.44 8.65
CA ASP A 59 -6.77 -1.84 7.39
C ASP A 59 -6.01 -2.87 6.53
N GLY A 60 -4.97 -3.52 7.04
CA GLY A 60 -4.15 -4.44 6.26
C GLY A 60 -4.94 -5.61 5.66
N LEU A 61 -5.95 -6.14 6.37
CA LEU A 61 -6.84 -7.18 5.81
C LEU A 61 -7.67 -6.66 4.64
N SER A 62 -8.15 -5.41 4.72
CA SER A 62 -8.83 -4.74 3.60
C SER A 62 -7.89 -4.57 2.40
N VAL A 63 -6.61 -4.22 2.65
CA VAL A 63 -5.58 -4.16 1.60
C VAL A 63 -5.36 -5.51 0.94
N ARG A 64 -5.31 -6.59 1.73
CA ARG A 64 -5.22 -7.97 1.19
C ARG A 64 -6.39 -8.28 0.27
N GLU A 65 -7.62 -7.99 0.68
CA GLU A 65 -8.82 -8.24 -0.14
C GLU A 65 -8.77 -7.45 -1.46
N VAL A 66 -8.27 -6.22 -1.43
CA VAL A 66 -8.05 -5.41 -2.64
C VAL A 66 -7.02 -6.06 -3.56
N MET A 67 -5.93 -6.62 -3.02
CA MET A 67 -4.93 -7.34 -3.80
C MET A 67 -5.44 -8.66 -4.39
N GLU A 68 -6.32 -9.39 -3.68
CA GLU A 68 -6.99 -10.58 -4.24
C GLU A 68 -7.87 -10.22 -5.44
N ARG A 69 -8.57 -9.09 -5.39
CA ARG A 69 -9.34 -8.60 -6.55
C ARG A 69 -8.42 -8.27 -7.72
N LEU A 70 -7.25 -7.71 -7.44
CA LEU A 70 -6.23 -7.40 -8.44
C LEU A 70 -5.67 -8.68 -9.08
N ARG A 71 -5.47 -9.74 -8.29
CA ARG A 71 -5.06 -11.08 -8.76
C ARG A 71 -6.05 -11.69 -9.76
N SER A 72 -7.35 -11.45 -9.58
CA SER A 72 -8.39 -12.03 -10.46
C SER A 72 -8.29 -11.56 -11.92
N GLY A 73 -7.64 -10.41 -12.17
CA GLY A 73 -7.38 -9.91 -13.53
C GLY A 73 -8.59 -9.33 -14.26
N GLU A 74 -9.78 -9.32 -13.65
CA GLU A 74 -10.99 -8.76 -14.25
C GLU A 74 -10.89 -7.23 -14.36
N ALA A 75 -10.95 -6.70 -15.58
CA ALA A 75 -10.58 -5.29 -15.83
C ALA A 75 -11.35 -4.25 -14.99
N PRO A 76 -12.67 -4.38 -14.74
CA PRO A 76 -13.39 -3.47 -13.84
C PRO A 76 -12.94 -3.62 -12.38
N ALA A 77 -12.68 -4.87 -11.95
CA ALA A 77 -12.24 -5.17 -10.59
C ALA A 77 -10.82 -4.64 -10.33
N VAL A 78 -9.93 -4.74 -11.31
CA VAL A 78 -8.55 -4.23 -11.21
C VAL A 78 -8.55 -2.71 -11.10
N ARG A 79 -9.34 -2.00 -11.90
CA ARG A 79 -9.45 -0.53 -11.77
C ARG A 79 -9.95 -0.13 -10.38
N GLY A 80 -11.04 -0.72 -9.92
CA GLY A 80 -11.59 -0.42 -8.59
C GLY A 80 -10.62 -0.77 -7.45
N ALA A 81 -9.82 -1.83 -7.61
CA ALA A 81 -8.79 -2.21 -6.66
C ALA A 81 -7.66 -1.16 -6.59
N LEU A 82 -7.13 -0.72 -7.75
CA LEU A 82 -6.11 0.33 -7.81
C LEU A 82 -6.63 1.64 -7.20
N ASP A 83 -7.85 2.06 -7.55
CA ASP A 83 -8.48 3.27 -7.01
C ASP A 83 -8.64 3.19 -5.47
N SER A 84 -8.92 2.00 -4.94
CA SER A 84 -9.00 1.77 -3.48
C SER A 84 -7.63 1.93 -2.80
N LEU A 85 -6.55 1.41 -3.41
CA LEU A 85 -5.19 1.60 -2.89
C LEU A 85 -4.76 3.07 -2.96
N ILE A 86 -5.17 3.83 -3.98
CA ILE A 86 -4.94 5.28 -4.06
C ILE A 86 -5.64 5.99 -2.90
N GLY A 87 -6.90 5.64 -2.62
CA GLY A 87 -7.65 6.18 -1.49
C GLY A 87 -6.92 6.00 -0.17
N LEU A 88 -6.46 4.79 0.12
CA LEU A 88 -5.68 4.50 1.34
C LEU A 88 -4.37 5.31 1.40
N CYS A 89 -3.68 5.49 0.29
CA CYS A 89 -2.51 6.37 0.24
C CYS A 89 -2.89 7.84 0.47
N ALA A 90 -4.06 8.28 0.02
CA ALA A 90 -4.55 9.64 0.23
C ALA A 90 -4.95 9.89 1.70
N ASP A 91 -5.42 8.86 2.40
CA ASP A 91 -5.79 8.86 3.83
C ASP A 91 -4.59 8.60 4.77
N ASP A 92 -3.36 8.84 4.28
CA ASP A 92 -2.10 8.66 5.00
C ASP A 92 -1.82 7.23 5.51
N MET A 93 -2.50 6.21 4.97
CA MET A 93 -2.29 4.79 5.28
C MET A 93 -1.24 4.12 4.39
N ARG A 94 -0.22 4.87 3.93
CA ARG A 94 0.83 4.33 3.05
C ARG A 94 1.58 3.15 3.66
N ALA A 95 1.76 3.13 4.98
CA ALA A 95 2.39 2.01 5.67
C ALA A 95 1.61 0.70 5.50
N SER A 96 0.28 0.76 5.47
CA SER A 96 -0.61 -0.39 5.23
C SER A 96 -0.61 -0.86 3.78
N VAL A 97 -0.36 0.05 2.84
CA VAL A 97 -0.29 -0.26 1.40
C VAL A 97 1.10 -0.75 0.99
N ALA A 98 2.16 -0.36 1.70
CA ALA A 98 3.54 -0.68 1.35
C ALA A 98 3.85 -2.18 1.14
N PRO A 99 3.26 -3.14 1.90
CA PRO A 99 3.47 -4.56 1.66
C PRO A 99 3.00 -5.04 0.28
N THR A 100 2.16 -4.28 -0.43
CA THR A 100 1.71 -4.59 -1.79
C THR A 100 2.78 -4.33 -2.87
N VAL A 101 3.76 -3.46 -2.59
CA VAL A 101 4.72 -2.96 -3.59
C VAL A 101 5.49 -4.06 -4.31
N PRO A 102 6.03 -5.10 -3.64
CA PRO A 102 6.74 -6.17 -4.34
C PRO A 102 5.86 -6.88 -5.39
N PHE A 103 4.57 -7.08 -5.09
CA PHE A 103 3.62 -7.72 -6.00
C PHE A 103 3.26 -6.80 -7.17
N LEU A 104 3.05 -5.51 -6.89
CA LEU A 104 2.80 -4.50 -7.93
C LEU A 104 3.98 -4.35 -8.88
N ILE A 105 5.22 -4.44 -8.38
CA ILE A 105 6.42 -4.46 -9.21
C ILE A 105 6.43 -5.67 -10.14
N ARG A 106 6.04 -6.87 -9.67
CA ARG A 106 5.97 -8.07 -10.52
C ARG A 106 4.95 -7.90 -11.64
N ILE A 107 3.75 -7.40 -11.33
CA ILE A 107 2.73 -7.08 -12.36
C ILE A 107 3.24 -5.99 -13.32
N GLY A 108 3.95 -4.99 -12.78
CA GLY A 108 4.56 -3.92 -13.56
C GLY A 108 5.75 -4.35 -14.43
N ALA A 109 6.38 -5.46 -14.11
CA ALA A 109 7.51 -6.02 -14.85
C ALA A 109 7.09 -7.01 -15.94
N ASP A 110 5.92 -7.63 -15.81
CA ASP A 110 5.36 -8.53 -16.82
C ASP A 110 4.92 -7.75 -18.07
N PRO A 111 5.53 -8.00 -19.26
CA PRO A 111 5.18 -7.30 -20.49
C PRO A 111 3.78 -7.64 -21.00
N GLU A 112 3.23 -8.80 -20.65
CA GLU A 112 1.90 -9.27 -21.10
C GLU A 112 0.79 -8.83 -20.14
N ALA A 113 1.13 -8.29 -18.96
CA ALA A 113 0.17 -7.85 -17.98
C ALA A 113 -0.63 -6.63 -18.49
N ARG A 114 -1.92 -6.84 -18.74
CA ARG A 114 -2.88 -5.80 -19.18
C ARG A 114 -2.90 -4.55 -18.29
N HIS A 115 -2.57 -4.70 -17.01
CA HIS A 115 -2.64 -3.64 -15.99
C HIS A 115 -1.27 -3.14 -15.51
N ARG A 116 -0.21 -3.46 -16.25
CA ARG A 116 1.18 -3.09 -15.96
C ARG A 116 1.36 -1.61 -15.58
N ALA A 117 0.84 -0.71 -16.41
CA ALA A 117 0.97 0.73 -16.19
C ALA A 117 0.31 1.19 -14.87
N GLY A 118 -0.86 0.62 -14.54
CA GLY A 118 -1.55 0.91 -13.29
C GLY A 118 -0.78 0.43 -12.06
N ALA A 119 -0.21 -0.78 -12.13
CA ALA A 119 0.60 -1.32 -11.04
C ALA A 119 1.89 -0.51 -10.79
N LEU A 120 2.55 -0.05 -11.86
CA LEU A 120 3.70 0.84 -11.75
C LEU A 120 3.33 2.22 -11.19
N ALA A 121 2.20 2.79 -11.63
CA ALA A 121 1.70 4.05 -11.09
C ALA A 121 1.40 3.95 -9.59
N MET A 122 0.81 2.83 -9.15
CA MET A 122 0.58 2.57 -7.72
C MET A 122 1.86 2.41 -6.94
N THR A 123 2.83 1.68 -7.48
CA THR A 123 4.17 1.55 -6.87
C THR A 123 4.79 2.93 -6.64
N ALA A 124 4.70 3.81 -7.63
CA ALA A 124 5.16 5.17 -7.51
C ALA A 124 4.37 5.95 -6.44
N GLU A 125 3.05 5.83 -6.40
CA GLU A 125 2.20 6.52 -5.41
C GLU A 125 2.54 6.13 -3.96
N VAL A 126 2.78 4.84 -3.70
CA VAL A 126 3.21 4.37 -2.38
C VAL A 126 4.57 4.97 -2.00
N ALA A 127 5.50 5.08 -2.96
CA ALA A 127 6.82 5.67 -2.75
C ALA A 127 6.79 7.20 -2.60
N ARG A 128 5.69 7.87 -2.94
CA ARG A 128 5.58 9.33 -2.78
C ARG A 128 5.50 9.69 -1.31
N PHE A 129 6.58 10.28 -0.81
CA PHE A 129 6.60 10.92 0.49
C PHE A 129 5.84 12.26 0.42
N ARG A 130 4.82 12.45 1.25
CA ARG A 130 4.35 13.80 1.58
C ARG A 130 5.09 14.24 2.84
N LEU A 131 5.90 15.29 2.71
CA LEU A 131 6.30 16.07 3.88
C LEU A 131 5.02 16.60 4.54
N PRO A 132 4.85 16.45 5.87
CA PRO A 132 3.78 17.13 6.58
C PRO A 132 3.80 18.63 6.23
N GLY A 133 2.71 19.14 5.64
CA GLY A 133 2.60 20.54 5.21
C GLY A 133 2.89 20.84 3.74
N CYS A 134 3.38 19.89 2.95
CA CYS A 134 3.51 20.08 1.49
C CYS A 134 2.26 19.56 0.76
N VAL A 135 1.34 20.49 0.44
CA VAL A 135 0.42 20.29 -0.68
C VAL A 135 1.27 20.19 -1.94
N LEU A 136 1.47 18.97 -2.46
CA LEU A 136 2.00 18.78 -3.81
C LEU A 136 0.96 19.36 -4.78
N ALA A 137 1.13 20.64 -5.10
CA ALA A 137 0.37 21.34 -6.11
C ALA A 137 0.71 20.77 -7.49
N CYS A 138 0.08 19.64 -7.82
CA CYS A 138 -0.13 19.25 -9.20
C CYS A 138 -1.58 19.58 -9.56
N ARG A 139 -1.94 20.88 -9.55
CA ARG A 139 -3.04 21.34 -10.39
C ARG A 139 -2.46 21.58 -11.78
N HIS A 140 -2.94 20.78 -12.72
CA HIS A 140 -2.89 20.98 -14.16
C HIS A 140 -2.38 22.37 -14.57
N ALA A 141 -1.21 22.40 -15.20
CA ALA A 141 -0.85 23.49 -16.09
C ALA A 141 -1.99 23.62 -17.12
N ALA A 142 -2.81 24.66 -16.97
CA ALA A 142 -3.74 25.06 -17.99
C ALA A 142 -2.92 25.42 -19.24
N VAL A 143 -3.07 24.61 -20.28
CA VAL A 143 -2.61 24.95 -21.63
C VAL A 143 -3.36 26.21 -22.04
N PRO A 144 -2.69 27.34 -22.33
CA PRO A 144 -3.38 28.51 -22.85
C PRO A 144 -3.85 28.18 -24.27
N GLN A 145 -5.17 28.14 -24.48
CA GLN A 145 -5.71 28.15 -25.82
C GLN A 145 -5.49 29.53 -26.42
N ARG A 146 -4.95 29.55 -27.64
CA ARG A 146 -4.83 30.75 -28.48
C ARG A 146 -6.17 31.15 -29.06
#